data_AF-A0A5C5ECS1-F1
#
_entry.id   AF-A0A5C5ECS1-F1
#
_cell.length_a   1.000
_cell.length_b   1.000
_cell.length_c   1.000
_cell.angle_alpha   90.00
_cell.angle_beta   90.00
_cell.angle_gamma   90.00
#
_symmetry.space_group_name_H-M   'P 1'
#
loop_
_entity.id
_entity.type
_entity.pdbx_description
1 polymer ?
#
loop_
_entity_poly.entity_id
_entity_poly.type
_entity_poly.pdbx_seq_one_letter_code
_entity_poly.pdbx_strand_id
1 'polypeptide(L)'
;MRVRKMRVCLQWMRRLAVSVFFSGMFLFGMLSPNTVAVESQNATQENFIYTVKAGDTLYRIALEYGVTVRQLVELNDIAQPRLIRLGQKIVIPTASAVVADSSQSLGMKYTVVSGDTLSEIALRYGVTVDQLVKTNQINDPNLIYIGQMLTLPLSSSFTQQEILSAGGGYAVGLKRYGTVVAAGWNEAGQGDVGNWTDIVSVSAGAYHTVGLKSDGTVLATGSNLSGESAVSDWKDIVAISAGIGHTVGLKSDGTVIATGNNENGEGNVQEWTDIVAVSAGNGYTLGLKSDGNIVSTGRNDRNQIAVSGWTDIVALSAGDSHAVGLKMDGTVIVAGENRYGKGDVSGWTDIIAVAAGAHHTVGLKSDGTVVATGYNQEGQCDVSGWKDMIAISAGGNTFGLRKDGTVAVAGENVWNQYDVLEWTNIGHH
;
A
#
# COMPACT_ATOMS: atom_id res chain seq x y z
N MET A 1 -59.29 15.09 18.17
CA MET A 1 -59.99 14.41 19.28
C MET A 1 -59.71 12.90 19.19
N ARG A 2 -58.83 12.34 20.04
CA ARG A 2 -58.33 10.91 20.01
C ARG A 2 -57.55 10.55 18.72
N VAL A 3 -56.37 9.93 18.68
CA VAL A 3 -55.45 9.24 19.62
C VAL A 3 -55.86 7.81 20.04
N ARG A 4 -54.90 6.85 19.94
CA ARG A 4 -54.94 5.40 20.32
C ARG A 4 -55.60 4.46 19.27
N LYS A 5 -55.27 3.16 19.13
CA LYS A 5 -54.15 2.26 19.61
C LYS A 5 -54.17 0.98 18.72
N MET A 6 -53.04 0.41 18.26
CA MET A 6 -52.17 -0.61 18.89
C MET A 6 -52.72 -2.07 18.93
N ARG A 7 -52.02 -2.97 18.21
CA ARG A 7 -51.87 -4.45 18.36
C ARG A 7 -53.12 -5.32 18.63
N VAL A 8 -53.31 -6.33 17.78
CA VAL A 8 -53.85 -7.66 18.16
C VAL A 8 -52.94 -8.74 17.58
N CYS A 9 -52.75 -9.84 18.32
CA CYS A 9 -51.99 -11.03 17.93
C CYS A 9 -52.89 -12.25 18.15
N LEU A 10 -52.95 -13.19 17.18
CA LEU A 10 -53.46 -14.53 17.43
C LEU A 10 -52.98 -15.53 16.36
N GLN A 11 -52.41 -16.66 16.80
CA GLN A 11 -52.11 -17.83 15.96
C GLN A 11 -53.21 -18.90 16.15
N TRP A 12 -53.72 -19.52 15.08
CA TRP A 12 -54.17 -20.93 15.07
C TRP A 12 -53.90 -21.48 13.64
N MET A 13 -53.00 -22.46 13.44
CA MET A 13 -53.19 -23.93 13.45
C MET A 13 -53.98 -24.50 12.24
N ARG A 14 -53.67 -25.66 11.62
CA ARG A 14 -52.54 -26.64 11.74
C ARG A 14 -52.53 -27.66 10.57
N ARG A 15 -51.31 -28.09 10.15
CA ARG A 15 -50.81 -29.46 9.79
C ARG A 15 -51.64 -30.47 8.96
N LEU A 16 -50.93 -31.17 8.05
CA LEU A 16 -50.71 -32.64 7.95
C LEU A 16 -49.27 -32.82 7.37
N ALA A 17 -48.29 -33.49 8.00
CA ALA A 17 -48.04 -34.93 8.28
C ALA A 17 -47.25 -35.64 7.13
N VAL A 18 -45.96 -36.04 7.28
CA VAL A 18 -45.38 -37.25 7.96
C VAL A 18 -45.69 -38.55 7.17
N SER A 19 -44.75 -39.35 6.62
CA SER A 19 -43.78 -40.33 7.21
C SER A 19 -42.84 -40.91 6.08
N VAL A 20 -41.79 -41.77 6.20
CA VAL A 20 -40.81 -42.25 7.23
C VAL A 20 -39.66 -43.09 6.56
N PHE A 21 -38.52 -43.24 7.26
CA PHE A 21 -37.28 -44.06 7.08
C PHE A 21 -37.19 -45.35 6.20
N PHE A 22 -35.97 -45.58 5.68
CA PHE A 22 -35.08 -46.77 5.91
C PHE A 22 -33.64 -46.21 6.05
N SER A 23 -32.71 -46.59 6.95
CA SER A 23 -32.39 -47.80 7.74
C SER A 23 -31.43 -48.79 7.05
N GLY A 24 -30.24 -48.95 7.64
CA GLY A 24 -29.21 -49.93 7.25
C GLY A 24 -28.07 -49.94 8.27
N MET A 25 -27.78 -51.09 8.87
CA MET A 25 -26.81 -51.26 9.95
C MET A 25 -26.08 -52.61 9.77
N PHE A 26 -24.75 -52.63 9.91
CA PHE A 26 -23.92 -53.84 9.88
C PHE A 26 -22.86 -53.78 10.98
N LEU A 27 -22.33 -54.94 11.38
CA LEU A 27 -21.60 -55.12 12.64
C LEU A 27 -20.37 -56.04 12.49
N PHE A 28 -19.41 -55.84 13.39
CA PHE A 28 -18.16 -56.60 13.59
C PHE A 28 -17.03 -56.45 12.55
N GLY A 29 -15.81 -56.30 13.08
CA GLY A 29 -14.59 -56.11 12.31
C GLY A 29 -13.47 -55.45 13.13
N MET A 30 -13.08 -56.04 14.27
CA MET A 30 -11.86 -55.61 14.96
C MET A 30 -10.65 -55.99 14.10
N LEU A 31 -10.00 -54.98 13.52
CA LEU A 31 -8.67 -55.09 12.94
C LEU A 31 -7.79 -54.03 13.59
N SER A 32 -6.73 -54.49 14.26
CA SER A 32 -5.69 -53.59 14.76
C SER A 32 -5.08 -52.80 13.60
N PRO A 33 -4.74 -51.51 13.78
CA PRO A 33 -3.78 -50.88 12.88
C PRO A 33 -2.46 -51.65 13.05
N ASN A 34 -2.10 -52.45 12.04
CA ASN A 34 -0.77 -53.07 12.01
C ASN A 34 0.26 -51.94 12.07
N THR A 35 1.07 -51.92 13.13
CA THR A 35 2.24 -51.05 13.23
C THR A 35 3.26 -51.51 12.20
N VAL A 36 3.12 -51.01 10.97
CA VAL A 36 4.22 -50.95 10.02
C VAL A 36 5.25 -50.03 10.65
N ALA A 37 6.24 -50.62 11.31
CA ALA A 37 7.42 -49.92 11.75
C ALA A 37 8.14 -49.41 10.50
N VAL A 38 7.94 -48.13 10.19
CA VAL A 38 8.81 -47.42 9.27
C VAL A 38 10.15 -47.28 9.99
N GLU A 39 11.05 -48.23 9.74
CA GLU A 39 12.44 -48.10 10.17
C GLU A 39 12.99 -46.80 9.59
N SER A 40 13.29 -45.83 10.45
CA SER A 40 13.91 -44.58 10.05
C SER A 40 15.34 -44.87 9.61
N GLN A 41 15.51 -45.18 8.32
CA GLN A 41 16.79 -45.22 7.63
C GLN A 41 17.47 -43.86 7.82
N ASN A 42 18.41 -43.80 8.77
CA ASN A 42 19.23 -42.62 9.03
C ASN A 42 20.16 -42.39 7.84
N ALA A 43 19.66 -41.69 6.82
CA ALA A 43 20.46 -41.19 5.72
C ALA A 43 21.52 -40.23 6.29
N THR A 44 22.79 -40.62 6.19
CA THR A 44 23.93 -39.81 6.64
C THR A 44 24.02 -38.55 5.78
N GLN A 45 23.68 -37.40 6.38
CA GLN A 45 23.65 -36.10 5.71
C GLN A 45 25.09 -35.58 5.50
N GLU A 46 25.66 -35.80 4.32
CA GLU A 46 26.89 -35.12 3.91
C GLU A 46 26.58 -33.72 3.38
N ASN A 47 27.30 -32.72 3.89
CA ASN A 47 27.22 -31.34 3.41
C ASN A 47 28.16 -31.13 2.22
N PHE A 48 27.69 -30.46 1.18
CA PHE A 48 28.50 -30.15 0.00
C PHE A 48 29.45 -28.97 0.28
N ILE A 49 30.65 -28.96 -0.32
CA ILE A 49 31.62 -27.85 -0.15
C ILE A 49 31.79 -27.10 -1.48
N TYR A 50 31.18 -25.93 -1.57
CA TYR A 50 31.42 -24.98 -2.66
C TYR A 50 32.77 -24.28 -2.50
N THR A 51 33.34 -23.79 -3.60
CA THR A 51 34.55 -22.94 -3.60
C THR A 51 34.27 -21.68 -4.40
N VAL A 52 34.37 -20.52 -3.75
CA VAL A 52 33.97 -19.20 -4.27
C VAL A 52 34.81 -18.76 -5.47
N LYS A 53 34.13 -18.32 -6.53
CA LYS A 53 34.61 -17.89 -7.83
C LYS A 53 34.47 -16.37 -8.01
N ALA A 54 34.96 -15.85 -9.13
CA ALA A 54 34.87 -14.43 -9.45
C ALA A 54 33.45 -14.03 -9.88
N GLY A 55 32.87 -13.05 -9.19
CA GLY A 55 31.49 -12.58 -9.42
C GLY A 55 30.43 -13.30 -8.58
N ASP A 56 30.82 -14.19 -7.67
CA ASP A 56 29.90 -14.82 -6.74
C ASP A 56 29.45 -13.86 -5.63
N THR A 57 28.24 -14.09 -5.14
CA THR A 57 27.74 -13.56 -3.87
C THR A 57 27.11 -14.71 -3.09
N LEU A 58 26.97 -14.58 -1.77
CA LEU A 58 26.23 -15.58 -0.98
C LEU A 58 24.80 -15.78 -1.51
N TYR A 59 24.17 -14.74 -2.08
CA TYR A 59 22.86 -14.87 -2.73
C TYR A 59 22.91 -15.72 -3.99
N ARG A 60 23.89 -15.53 -4.88
CA ARG A 60 24.05 -16.36 -6.09
C ARG A 60 24.28 -17.83 -5.74
N ILE A 61 25.13 -18.09 -4.75
CA ILE A 61 25.40 -19.45 -4.26
C ILE A 61 24.14 -20.04 -3.60
N ALA A 62 23.45 -19.28 -2.75
CA ALA A 62 22.21 -19.73 -2.11
C ALA A 62 21.13 -20.11 -3.15
N LEU A 63 20.96 -19.28 -4.18
CA LEU A 63 20.03 -19.50 -5.30
C LEU A 63 20.45 -20.70 -6.19
N GLU A 64 21.75 -20.85 -6.49
CA GLU A 64 22.31 -21.97 -7.29
C GLU A 64 22.04 -23.34 -6.63
N TYR A 65 22.03 -23.39 -5.29
CA TYR A 65 21.87 -24.63 -4.51
C TYR A 65 20.53 -24.77 -3.78
N GLY A 66 19.56 -23.87 -3.99
CA GLY A 66 18.22 -23.98 -3.40
C GLY A 66 18.16 -23.80 -1.87
N VAL A 67 19.09 -23.03 -1.30
CA VAL A 67 19.17 -22.74 0.14
C VAL A 67 19.02 -21.23 0.40
N THR A 68 18.97 -20.81 1.66
CA THR A 68 18.94 -19.38 2.02
C THR A 68 20.34 -18.83 2.31
N VAL A 69 20.55 -17.53 2.06
CA VAL A 69 21.77 -16.81 2.48
C VAL A 69 22.01 -16.95 3.98
N ARG A 70 20.92 -16.93 4.78
CA ARG A 70 20.95 -17.15 6.23
C ARG A 70 21.59 -18.48 6.59
N GLN A 71 21.13 -19.59 6.01
CA GLN A 71 21.71 -20.92 6.23
C GLN A 71 23.18 -20.99 5.83
N LEU A 72 23.60 -20.28 4.76
CA LEU A 72 25.02 -20.22 4.39
C LEU A 72 25.87 -19.43 5.39
N VAL A 73 25.35 -18.34 5.97
CA VAL A 73 26.05 -17.55 7.00
C VAL A 73 26.14 -18.34 8.32
N GLU A 74 25.02 -18.91 8.78
CA GLU A 74 24.91 -19.66 10.04
C GLU A 74 25.74 -20.96 10.02
N LEU A 75 25.82 -21.68 8.89
CA LEU A 75 26.58 -22.94 8.80
C LEU A 75 28.11 -22.76 8.63
N ASN A 76 28.58 -21.53 8.40
CA ASN A 76 29.98 -21.25 8.04
C ASN A 76 30.63 -20.14 8.88
N ASP A 77 29.98 -19.70 9.96
CA ASP A 77 30.46 -18.63 10.87
C ASP A 77 30.92 -17.36 10.11
N ILE A 78 30.21 -16.97 9.04
CA ILE A 78 30.66 -15.91 8.12
C ILE A 78 30.46 -14.53 8.75
N ALA A 79 31.46 -14.08 9.51
CA ALA A 79 31.47 -12.79 10.20
C ALA A 79 31.37 -11.55 9.28
N GLN A 80 31.61 -11.70 7.96
CA GLN A 80 31.43 -10.62 6.97
C GLN A 80 30.75 -11.14 5.69
N PRO A 81 29.41 -11.31 5.67
CA PRO A 81 28.68 -11.90 4.54
C PRO A 81 28.84 -11.16 3.20
N ARG A 82 29.15 -9.86 3.24
CA ARG A 82 29.43 -9.02 2.05
C ARG A 82 30.85 -9.20 1.48
N LEU A 83 31.72 -9.99 2.11
CA LEU A 83 33.16 -10.10 1.80
C LEU A 83 33.66 -11.56 1.71
N ILE A 84 32.87 -12.43 1.07
CA ILE A 84 33.37 -13.77 0.68
C ILE A 84 34.55 -13.64 -0.30
N ARG A 85 35.59 -14.44 -0.09
CA ARG A 85 36.87 -14.32 -0.83
C ARG A 85 37.00 -15.36 -1.93
N LEU A 86 37.69 -15.02 -3.02
CA LEU A 86 38.08 -16.00 -4.04
C LEU A 86 38.80 -17.20 -3.42
N GLY A 87 38.37 -18.41 -3.76
CA GLY A 87 38.91 -19.65 -3.19
C GLY A 87 38.43 -19.97 -1.76
N GLN A 88 37.59 -19.14 -1.14
CA GLN A 88 36.95 -19.49 0.12
C GLN A 88 36.05 -20.71 -0.06
N LYS A 89 36.14 -21.66 0.86
CA LYS A 89 35.25 -22.81 0.92
C LYS A 89 34.00 -22.45 1.73
N ILE A 90 32.84 -22.81 1.21
CA ILE A 90 31.54 -22.61 1.86
C ILE A 90 30.79 -23.93 1.85
N VAL A 91 30.48 -24.41 3.05
CA VAL A 91 29.63 -25.57 3.31
C VAL A 91 28.20 -25.21 2.95
N ILE A 92 27.64 -25.91 1.98
CA ILE A 92 26.24 -25.80 1.56
C ILE A 92 25.46 -26.92 2.27
N PRO A 93 24.38 -26.61 3.01
CA PRO A 93 23.56 -27.64 3.61
C PRO A 93 22.80 -28.39 2.51
N THR A 94 22.97 -29.70 2.45
CA THR A 94 22.22 -30.55 1.51
C THR A 94 20.78 -30.61 1.99
N ALA A 95 19.89 -29.92 1.27
CA ALA A 95 18.53 -29.65 1.72
C ALA A 95 17.65 -30.91 1.71
N SER A 96 17.01 -31.20 2.84
CA SER A 96 15.79 -32.02 2.85
C SER A 96 14.67 -31.23 2.15
N ALA A 97 13.68 -31.95 1.60
CA ALA A 97 12.67 -31.37 0.71
C ALA A 97 11.98 -30.14 1.32
N VAL A 98 11.81 -29.10 0.50
CA VAL A 98 11.11 -27.86 0.88
C VAL A 98 9.70 -28.17 1.39
N VAL A 99 9.52 -28.01 2.69
CA VAL A 99 8.21 -27.64 3.24
C VAL A 99 7.90 -26.23 2.74
N ALA A 100 7.21 -26.17 1.61
CA ALA A 100 6.61 -24.94 1.13
C ALA A 100 5.54 -24.52 2.16
N ASP A 101 5.90 -23.59 3.04
CA ASP A 101 4.95 -22.91 3.90
C ASP A 101 3.94 -22.20 2.99
N SER A 102 2.70 -22.72 2.99
CA SER A 102 1.63 -22.25 2.14
C SER A 102 0.90 -21.02 2.72
N SER A 103 1.44 -20.40 3.78
CA SER A 103 1.18 -19.00 4.09
C SER A 103 1.76 -18.11 2.98
N GLN A 104 0.97 -17.91 1.93
CA GLN A 104 1.17 -16.90 0.91
C GLN A 104 1.30 -15.53 1.59
N SER A 105 2.55 -15.10 1.82
CA SER A 105 2.89 -13.80 2.37
C SER A 105 2.62 -12.73 1.32
N LEU A 106 1.34 -12.37 1.22
CA LEU A 106 0.82 -11.25 0.44
C LEU A 106 1.69 -10.03 0.74
N GLY A 107 2.39 -9.56 -0.28
CA GLY A 107 3.46 -8.59 -0.13
C GLY A 107 4.31 -8.48 -1.39
N MET A 108 4.55 -7.24 -1.81
CA MET A 108 5.39 -6.91 -2.96
C MET A 108 6.81 -7.45 -2.73
N LYS A 109 7.34 -8.22 -3.69
CA LYS A 109 8.70 -8.76 -3.56
C LYS A 109 9.71 -7.74 -4.05
N TYR A 110 10.50 -7.19 -3.13
CA TYR A 110 11.62 -6.29 -3.41
C TYR A 110 12.94 -7.07 -3.41
N THR A 111 13.82 -6.83 -4.38
CA THR A 111 15.18 -7.40 -4.37
C THR A 111 16.17 -6.33 -3.94
N VAL A 112 16.81 -6.52 -2.78
CA VAL A 112 17.79 -5.59 -2.20
C VAL A 112 18.95 -5.35 -3.18
N VAL A 113 19.22 -4.09 -3.51
CA VAL A 113 20.29 -3.67 -4.43
C VAL A 113 21.51 -3.14 -3.67
N SER A 114 22.56 -2.78 -4.42
CA SER A 114 23.79 -2.22 -3.85
C SER A 114 23.56 -0.81 -3.31
N GLY A 115 23.61 -0.67 -1.98
CA GLY A 115 23.52 0.62 -1.29
C GLY A 115 22.32 0.73 -0.34
N ASP A 116 21.35 -0.18 -0.42
CA ASP A 116 20.16 -0.13 0.42
C ASP A 116 20.44 -0.38 1.92
N THR A 117 19.62 0.25 2.75
CA THR A 117 19.32 -0.12 4.14
C THR A 117 17.83 -0.44 4.30
N LEU A 118 17.43 -1.18 5.34
CA LEU A 118 16.01 -1.38 5.61
C LEU A 118 15.26 -0.06 5.85
N SER A 119 15.92 0.95 6.41
CA SER A 119 15.33 2.28 6.64
C SER A 119 14.96 3.00 5.34
N GLU A 120 15.81 2.90 4.31
CA GLU A 120 15.55 3.51 3.00
C GLU A 120 14.52 2.71 2.20
N ILE A 121 14.51 1.38 2.31
CA ILE A 121 13.46 0.53 1.71
C ILE A 121 12.12 0.81 2.39
N ALA A 122 12.09 0.85 3.72
CA ALA A 122 10.91 1.19 4.52
C ALA A 122 10.32 2.54 4.08
N LEU A 123 11.15 3.59 4.03
CA LEU A 123 10.77 4.93 3.58
C LEU A 123 10.27 4.96 2.13
N ARG A 124 11.00 4.34 1.19
CA ARG A 124 10.64 4.28 -0.25
C ARG A 124 9.29 3.60 -0.49
N TYR A 125 8.92 2.63 0.35
CA TYR A 125 7.72 1.81 0.17
C TYR A 125 6.64 2.05 1.24
N GLY A 126 6.72 3.14 2.01
CA GLY A 126 5.66 3.58 2.94
C GLY A 126 5.39 2.65 4.13
N VAL A 127 6.35 1.80 4.51
CA VAL A 127 6.23 0.85 5.63
C VAL A 127 7.28 1.13 6.70
N THR A 128 7.16 0.56 7.90
CA THR A 128 8.18 0.71 8.95
C THR A 128 9.27 -0.35 8.86
N VAL A 129 10.48 -0.04 9.35
CA VAL A 129 11.58 -1.01 9.48
C VAL A 129 11.14 -2.21 10.33
N ASP A 130 10.47 -1.95 11.43
CA ASP A 130 9.85 -2.95 12.32
C ASP A 130 8.91 -3.91 11.57
N GLN A 131 8.14 -3.40 10.63
CA GLN A 131 7.20 -4.18 9.84
C GLN A 131 7.91 -5.04 8.77
N LEU A 132 8.94 -4.49 8.11
CA LEU A 132 9.82 -5.28 7.24
C LEU A 132 10.55 -6.39 8.03
N VAL A 133 11.05 -6.07 9.22
CA VAL A 133 11.72 -6.99 10.13
C VAL A 133 10.82 -8.17 10.51
N LYS A 134 9.57 -7.89 10.93
CA LYS A 134 8.59 -8.91 11.31
C LYS A 134 8.20 -9.80 10.13
N THR A 135 7.84 -9.22 9.00
CA THR A 135 7.40 -9.98 7.80
C THR A 135 8.52 -10.84 7.20
N ASN A 136 9.76 -10.36 7.23
CA ASN A 136 10.90 -11.06 6.63
C ASN A 136 11.73 -11.87 7.64
N GLN A 137 11.29 -11.94 8.90
CA GLN A 137 11.95 -12.68 9.98
C GLN A 137 13.44 -12.30 10.13
N ILE A 138 13.74 -11.00 10.02
CA ILE A 138 15.11 -10.45 10.02
C ILE A 138 15.57 -10.26 11.47
N ASN A 139 16.65 -10.92 11.86
CA ASN A 139 17.18 -10.85 13.24
C ASN A 139 17.91 -9.52 13.55
N ASP A 140 18.56 -8.90 12.55
CA ASP A 140 19.27 -7.62 12.67
C ASP A 140 18.80 -6.66 11.56
N PRO A 141 18.10 -5.56 11.89
CA PRO A 141 17.59 -4.61 10.90
C PRO A 141 18.69 -3.94 10.05
N ASN A 142 19.94 -3.94 10.50
CA ASN A 142 21.07 -3.32 9.82
C ASN A 142 21.72 -4.26 8.78
N LEU A 143 21.40 -5.55 8.80
CA LEU A 143 22.10 -6.58 8.04
C LEU A 143 21.22 -7.21 6.94
N ILE A 144 21.12 -6.50 5.82
CA ILE A 144 20.54 -7.01 4.58
C ILE A 144 21.61 -7.27 3.50
N TYR A 145 21.34 -8.25 2.62
CA TYR A 145 22.27 -8.73 1.60
C TYR A 145 21.83 -8.33 0.19
N ILE A 146 22.79 -7.98 -0.67
CA ILE A 146 22.48 -7.68 -2.08
C ILE A 146 21.95 -8.96 -2.76
N GLY A 147 20.79 -8.85 -3.41
CA GLY A 147 20.01 -9.96 -3.95
C GLY A 147 18.97 -10.55 -2.99
N GLN A 148 18.97 -10.17 -1.70
CA GLN A 148 17.95 -10.64 -0.76
C GLN A 148 16.57 -10.20 -1.21
N MET A 149 15.68 -11.17 -1.42
CA MET A 149 14.27 -10.91 -1.69
C MET A 149 13.55 -10.63 -0.38
N LEU A 150 13.10 -9.39 -0.19
CA LEU A 150 12.21 -8.98 0.88
C LEU A 150 10.77 -9.04 0.39
N THR A 151 9.91 -9.67 1.17
CA THR A 151 8.47 -9.43 1.11
C THR A 151 8.17 -8.13 1.83
N LEU A 152 7.88 -7.05 1.11
CA LEU A 152 7.29 -5.85 1.71
C LEU A 152 5.79 -6.17 1.91
N PRO A 153 5.28 -6.26 3.15
CA PRO A 153 3.97 -6.87 3.40
C PRO A 153 2.81 -6.06 2.85
N LEU A 154 1.84 -6.72 2.20
CA LEU A 154 0.46 -6.23 2.02
C LEU A 154 -0.32 -6.35 3.34
N SER A 155 0.33 -5.94 4.44
CA SER A 155 -0.35 -5.65 5.70
C SER A 155 -1.21 -4.41 5.55
N SER A 156 -2.15 -4.21 6.48
CA SER A 156 -2.91 -2.96 6.70
C SER A 156 -2.04 -1.74 7.10
N SER A 157 -0.75 -1.80 6.80
CA SER A 157 0.25 -0.71 6.83
C SER A 157 0.70 -0.30 5.41
N PHE A 158 -0.05 -0.67 4.36
CA PHE A 158 -0.12 0.11 3.10
C PHE A 158 -0.99 1.38 3.27
N THR A 159 -1.15 1.80 4.52
CA THR A 159 -1.15 3.19 4.96
C THR A 159 0.03 3.93 4.32
N GLN A 160 -0.14 4.37 3.06
CA GLN A 160 0.79 5.26 2.40
C GLN A 160 1.03 6.43 3.36
N GLN A 161 2.22 6.47 3.97
CA GLN A 161 2.57 7.54 4.88
C GLN A 161 2.78 8.78 4.00
N GLU A 162 1.70 9.50 3.77
CA GLU A 162 1.60 10.53 2.76
C GLU A 162 2.31 11.77 3.31
N ILE A 163 3.62 11.76 3.08
CA ILE A 163 4.58 12.78 3.53
C ILE A 163 4.51 14.03 2.63
N LEU A 164 3.97 13.90 1.42
CA LEU A 164 3.79 14.95 0.44
C LEU A 164 2.48 14.65 -0.31
N SER A 165 1.48 15.52 -0.17
CA SER A 165 0.17 15.38 -0.81
C SER A 165 -0.19 16.58 -1.67
N ALA A 166 -0.92 16.35 -2.75
CA ALA A 166 -1.21 17.31 -3.81
C ALA A 166 -2.72 17.52 -3.97
N GLY A 167 -3.22 18.68 -3.55
CA GLY A 167 -4.62 19.06 -3.70
C GLY A 167 -4.94 19.70 -5.05
N GLY A 168 -6.11 20.33 -5.13
CA GLY A 168 -6.63 20.93 -6.37
C GLY A 168 -5.80 22.09 -6.95
N GLY A 169 -5.05 22.80 -6.10
CA GLY A 169 -4.21 23.95 -6.48
C GLY A 169 -3.15 24.30 -5.42
N TYR A 170 -2.76 23.32 -4.60
CA TYR A 170 -1.87 23.47 -3.46
C TYR A 170 -1.23 22.12 -3.09
N ALA A 171 -0.23 22.12 -2.23
CA ALA A 171 0.36 20.92 -1.64
C ALA A 171 0.54 21.06 -0.13
N VAL A 172 0.66 19.91 0.54
CA VAL A 172 1.02 19.81 1.96
C VAL A 172 2.18 18.84 2.16
N GLY A 173 3.07 19.16 3.11
CA GLY A 173 4.31 18.42 3.37
C GLY A 173 4.53 18.15 4.84
N LEU A 174 4.77 16.89 5.19
CA LEU A 174 5.10 16.44 6.54
C LEU A 174 6.60 16.63 6.81
N LYS A 175 6.90 17.39 7.86
CA LYS A 175 8.25 17.63 8.39
C LYS A 175 8.52 16.78 9.62
N ARG A 176 9.79 16.79 10.01
CA ARG A 176 10.27 16.21 11.27
C ARG A 176 9.40 16.59 12.47
N TYR A 177 9.31 15.66 13.42
CA TYR A 177 8.53 15.77 14.66
C TYR A 177 7.01 15.96 14.43
N GLY A 178 6.50 15.56 13.27
CA GLY A 178 5.06 15.55 12.99
C GLY A 178 4.45 16.95 12.82
N THR A 179 5.24 17.89 12.31
CA THR A 179 4.81 19.25 11.94
C THR A 179 4.53 19.31 10.44
N VAL A 180 3.63 20.20 10.00
CA VAL A 180 3.16 20.24 8.60
C VAL A 180 3.35 21.64 8.01
N VAL A 181 3.62 21.70 6.70
CA VAL A 181 3.59 22.93 5.89
C VAL A 181 2.61 22.80 4.72
N ALA A 182 2.11 23.93 4.24
CA ALA A 182 1.27 24.04 3.05
C ALA A 182 1.76 25.17 2.13
N ALA A 183 1.54 25.04 0.82
CA ALA A 183 1.92 26.02 -0.20
C ALA A 183 0.95 25.95 -1.39
N GLY A 184 0.65 27.09 -2.02
CA GLY A 184 -0.40 27.20 -3.02
C GLY A 184 -1.69 27.82 -2.48
N TRP A 185 -2.81 27.48 -3.12
CA TRP A 185 -4.13 28.07 -2.87
C TRP A 185 -4.70 27.77 -1.48
N ASN A 186 -5.21 28.80 -0.79
CA ASN A 186 -5.69 28.71 0.61
C ASN A 186 -7.00 29.50 0.89
N GLU A 187 -7.87 29.76 -0.10
CA GLU A 187 -9.08 30.57 0.11
C GLU A 187 -10.14 29.93 1.04
N ALA A 188 -10.08 28.61 1.27
CA ALA A 188 -10.96 27.90 2.19
C ALA A 188 -10.31 27.61 3.56
N GLY A 189 -9.03 27.95 3.77
CA GLY A 189 -8.25 27.55 4.95
C GLY A 189 -7.65 26.14 4.86
N GLN A 190 -7.60 25.55 3.66
CA GLN A 190 -7.08 24.18 3.43
C GLN A 190 -5.58 24.01 3.76
N GLY A 191 -4.83 25.10 3.80
CA GLY A 191 -3.41 25.18 4.14
C GLY A 191 -3.13 25.64 5.57
N ASP A 192 -4.13 25.83 6.42
CA ASP A 192 -3.98 26.35 7.80
C ASP A 192 -3.44 25.30 8.82
N VAL A 193 -2.53 24.45 8.34
CA VAL A 193 -1.92 23.30 9.04
C VAL A 193 -0.80 23.68 10.01
N GLY A 194 -0.38 24.96 10.05
CA GLY A 194 0.83 25.41 10.75
C GLY A 194 0.82 25.25 12.28
N ASN A 195 -0.31 24.91 12.89
CA ASN A 195 -0.44 24.59 14.33
C ASN A 195 -0.50 23.08 14.62
N TRP A 196 -0.36 22.20 13.61
CA TRP A 196 -0.51 20.75 13.77
C TRP A 196 0.79 20.10 14.30
N THR A 197 0.63 19.14 15.21
CA THR A 197 1.71 18.38 15.86
C THR A 197 1.35 16.90 15.97
N ASP A 198 2.37 16.06 16.18
CA ASP A 198 2.29 14.58 16.26
C ASP A 198 1.64 13.92 15.02
N ILE A 199 1.65 14.63 13.88
CA ILE A 199 1.15 14.12 12.60
C ILE A 199 2.08 13.04 12.06
N VAL A 200 1.50 11.97 11.53
CA VAL A 200 2.20 10.87 10.85
C VAL A 200 1.87 10.78 9.36
N SER A 201 0.70 11.24 8.91
CA SER A 201 0.33 11.27 7.48
C SER A 201 -0.55 12.48 7.17
N VAL A 202 -0.44 13.06 5.97
CA VAL A 202 -1.26 14.19 5.50
C VAL A 202 -1.82 13.94 4.11
N SER A 203 -3.11 14.20 3.90
CA SER A 203 -3.77 14.02 2.60
C SER A 203 -4.56 15.28 2.23
N ALA A 204 -4.33 15.79 1.01
CA ALA A 204 -4.88 17.05 0.52
C ALA A 204 -5.99 16.78 -0.51
N GLY A 205 -7.24 17.03 -0.10
CA GLY A 205 -8.38 17.09 -1.01
C GLY A 205 -8.40 18.40 -1.81
N ALA A 206 -9.41 18.60 -2.64
CA ALA A 206 -9.52 19.80 -3.48
C ALA A 206 -9.62 21.10 -2.66
N TYR A 207 -10.39 21.07 -1.56
CA TYR A 207 -10.74 22.25 -0.74
C TYR A 207 -10.45 22.08 0.76
N HIS A 208 -9.83 20.97 1.17
CA HIS A 208 -9.52 20.65 2.57
C HIS A 208 -8.32 19.71 2.70
N THR A 209 -7.56 19.84 3.79
CA THR A 209 -6.50 18.89 4.18
C THR A 209 -6.92 18.12 5.41
N VAL A 210 -6.52 16.85 5.48
CA VAL A 210 -6.64 15.99 6.66
C VAL A 210 -5.28 15.49 7.12
N GLY A 211 -5.10 15.36 8.44
CA GLY A 211 -3.85 14.93 9.06
C GLY A 211 -4.08 13.87 10.12
N LEU A 212 -3.46 12.70 9.95
CA LEU A 212 -3.53 11.59 10.89
C LEU A 212 -2.47 11.77 11.98
N LYS A 213 -2.86 11.68 13.24
CA LYS A 213 -1.96 11.69 14.40
C LYS A 213 -1.47 10.29 14.75
N SER A 214 -0.31 10.19 15.41
CA SER A 214 0.25 8.92 15.90
C SER A 214 -0.61 8.17 16.94
N ASP A 215 -1.64 8.83 17.47
CA ASP A 215 -2.62 8.29 18.43
C ASP A 215 -3.90 7.73 17.76
N GLY A 216 -3.95 7.70 16.42
CA GLY A 216 -5.10 7.21 15.65
C GLY A 216 -6.28 8.20 15.57
N THR A 217 -6.09 9.45 16.01
CA THR A 217 -7.03 10.56 15.79
C THR A 217 -6.69 11.34 14.52
N VAL A 218 -7.65 12.10 13.99
CA VAL A 218 -7.48 12.87 12.74
C VAL A 218 -7.85 14.34 12.97
N LEU A 219 -7.08 15.24 12.37
CA LEU A 219 -7.35 16.68 12.25
C LEU A 219 -7.78 17.00 10.81
N ALA A 220 -8.53 18.08 10.62
CA ALA A 220 -8.88 18.62 9.30
C ALA A 220 -8.85 20.15 9.30
N THR A 221 -8.62 20.75 8.14
CA THR A 221 -8.76 22.19 7.89
C THR A 221 -9.17 22.45 6.45
N GLY A 222 -9.84 23.57 6.20
CA GLY A 222 -10.40 23.93 4.90
C GLY A 222 -11.93 23.90 4.89
N SER A 223 -12.49 23.62 3.72
CA SER A 223 -13.93 23.51 3.50
C SER A 223 -14.56 22.44 4.40
N ASN A 224 -15.82 22.69 4.78
CA ASN A 224 -16.67 21.76 5.52
C ASN A 224 -18.15 21.95 5.13
N LEU A 225 -18.41 22.32 3.87
CA LEU A 225 -19.76 22.68 3.39
C LEU A 225 -20.67 21.45 3.22
N SER A 226 -20.07 20.28 3.02
CA SER A 226 -20.73 18.97 2.94
C SER A 226 -20.41 18.06 4.14
N GLY A 227 -19.58 18.51 5.09
CA GLY A 227 -19.10 17.71 6.24
C GLY A 227 -17.77 16.98 5.99
N GLU A 228 -17.06 17.33 4.92
CA GLU A 228 -15.83 16.72 4.44
C GLU A 228 -14.65 16.81 5.44
N SER A 229 -14.67 17.81 6.33
CA SER A 229 -13.71 17.99 7.42
C SER A 229 -14.23 17.53 8.80
N ALA A 230 -15.38 16.85 8.87
CA ALA A 230 -16.00 16.42 10.14
C ALA A 230 -15.36 15.15 10.73
N VAL A 231 -14.08 15.22 11.06
CA VAL A 231 -13.24 14.08 11.49
C VAL A 231 -12.92 14.02 12.99
N SER A 232 -13.38 14.99 13.80
CA SER A 232 -13.03 15.12 15.23
C SER A 232 -13.24 13.86 16.06
N ASP A 233 -14.30 13.13 15.73
CA ASP A 233 -14.79 11.98 16.49
C ASP A 233 -14.12 10.68 16.02
N TRP A 234 -13.27 10.72 14.99
CA TRP A 234 -12.59 9.56 14.42
C TRP A 234 -11.48 9.05 15.34
N LYS A 235 -11.41 7.73 15.51
CA LYS A 235 -10.49 7.01 16.39
C LYS A 235 -10.05 5.71 15.70
N ASP A 236 -8.93 5.15 16.17
CA ASP A 236 -8.37 3.89 15.68
C ASP A 236 -8.00 3.88 14.18
N ILE A 237 -7.80 5.07 13.61
CA ILE A 237 -7.49 5.29 12.19
C ILE A 237 -6.00 4.99 11.93
N VAL A 238 -5.73 4.36 10.78
CA VAL A 238 -4.38 4.03 10.31
C VAL A 238 -4.07 4.63 8.92
N ALA A 239 -5.06 4.81 8.05
CA ALA A 239 -4.92 5.59 6.80
C ALA A 239 -6.03 6.63 6.66
N ILE A 240 -5.73 7.68 5.92
CA ILE A 240 -6.65 8.76 5.53
C ILE A 240 -6.52 9.01 4.03
N SER A 241 -7.59 9.45 3.38
CA SER A 241 -7.52 10.04 2.04
C SER A 241 -8.63 11.07 1.88
N ALA A 242 -8.30 12.24 1.31
CA ALA A 242 -9.26 13.30 1.03
C ALA A 242 -9.47 13.46 -0.48
N GLY A 243 -10.73 13.33 -0.90
CA GLY A 243 -11.14 13.59 -2.29
C GLY A 243 -11.58 15.03 -2.50
N ILE A 244 -12.39 15.27 -3.53
CA ILE A 244 -12.83 16.66 -3.85
C ILE A 244 -13.87 17.21 -2.87
N GLY A 245 -14.69 16.36 -2.26
CA GLY A 245 -15.77 16.78 -1.35
C GLY A 245 -16.12 15.76 -0.28
N HIS A 246 -15.22 14.81 0.00
CA HIS A 246 -15.36 13.82 1.05
C HIS A 246 -13.98 13.36 1.55
N THR A 247 -13.96 12.77 2.75
CA THR A 247 -12.78 12.16 3.38
C THR A 247 -13.12 10.71 3.74
N VAL A 248 -12.15 9.81 3.55
CA VAL A 248 -12.23 8.42 4.03
C VAL A 248 -11.12 8.11 5.03
N GLY A 249 -11.42 7.25 6.00
CA GLY A 249 -10.50 6.79 7.03
C GLY A 249 -10.54 5.27 7.15
N LEU A 250 -9.38 4.63 6.96
CA LEU A 250 -9.17 3.20 7.20
C LEU A 250 -8.85 2.99 8.69
N LYS A 251 -9.54 2.07 9.34
CA LYS A 251 -9.28 1.68 10.72
C LYS A 251 -8.30 0.51 10.82
N SER A 252 -7.69 0.39 12.00
CA SER A 252 -6.79 -0.73 12.36
C SER A 252 -7.43 -2.12 12.30
N ASP A 253 -8.76 -2.22 12.30
CA ASP A 253 -9.53 -3.47 12.13
C ASP A 253 -9.81 -3.84 10.66
N GLY A 254 -9.37 -3.02 9.69
CA GLY A 254 -9.61 -3.24 8.26
C GLY A 254 -11.00 -2.79 7.77
N THR A 255 -11.78 -2.09 8.60
CA THR A 255 -13.03 -1.42 8.20
C THR A 255 -12.78 0.04 7.81
N VAL A 256 -13.71 0.65 7.07
CA VAL A 256 -13.57 2.03 6.56
C VAL A 256 -14.74 2.90 7.02
N ILE A 257 -14.45 4.16 7.34
CA ILE A 257 -15.45 5.20 7.59
C ILE A 257 -15.26 6.38 6.62
N ALA A 258 -16.31 7.17 6.41
CA ALA A 258 -16.29 8.31 5.50
C ALA A 258 -17.12 9.49 6.05
N THR A 259 -16.81 10.70 5.59
CA THR A 259 -17.58 11.92 5.86
C THR A 259 -17.50 12.91 4.69
N GLY A 260 -18.51 13.78 4.53
CA GLY A 260 -18.63 14.71 3.41
C GLY A 260 -19.81 14.40 2.49
N ASN A 261 -19.70 14.81 1.22
CA ASN A 261 -20.71 14.51 0.20
C ASN A 261 -20.90 12.99 0.03
N ASN A 262 -22.14 12.58 -0.24
CA ASN A 262 -22.52 11.20 -0.55
C ASN A 262 -23.63 11.13 -1.63
N GLU A 263 -23.79 12.17 -2.46
CA GLU A 263 -24.79 12.26 -3.53
C GLU A 263 -24.67 11.15 -4.59
N ASN A 264 -23.46 10.60 -4.78
CA ASN A 264 -23.17 9.52 -5.71
C ASN A 264 -23.04 8.16 -5.01
N GLY A 265 -22.96 8.13 -3.67
CA GLY A 265 -22.65 6.95 -2.87
C GLY A 265 -21.15 6.77 -2.55
N GLU A 266 -20.34 7.81 -2.71
CA GLU A 266 -18.89 7.81 -2.44
C GLU A 266 -18.52 7.45 -0.99
N GLY A 267 -19.38 7.76 -0.03
CA GLY A 267 -19.26 7.40 1.38
C GLY A 267 -19.94 6.07 1.76
N ASN A 268 -20.41 5.26 0.80
CA ASN A 268 -21.08 3.98 1.08
C ASN A 268 -20.10 2.83 1.37
N VAL A 269 -19.24 3.03 2.38
CA VAL A 269 -18.13 2.14 2.77
C VAL A 269 -18.43 1.24 3.97
N GLN A 270 -19.66 1.26 4.50
CA GLN A 270 -20.03 0.67 5.80
C GLN A 270 -19.89 -0.86 5.85
N GLU A 271 -20.03 -1.53 4.69
CA GLU A 271 -19.92 -2.98 4.55
C GLU A 271 -18.50 -3.42 4.13
N TRP A 272 -17.52 -2.52 4.14
CA TRP A 272 -16.14 -2.82 3.69
C TRP A 272 -15.31 -3.43 4.82
N THR A 273 -14.71 -4.57 4.54
CA THR A 273 -13.84 -5.35 5.44
C THR A 273 -12.52 -5.68 4.77
N ASP A 274 -11.52 -6.11 5.55
CA ASP A 274 -10.23 -6.62 5.07
C ASP A 274 -9.43 -5.61 4.21
N ILE A 275 -9.73 -4.31 4.37
CA ILE A 275 -9.11 -3.23 3.60
C ILE A 275 -7.71 -2.94 4.13
N VAL A 276 -6.74 -2.70 3.23
CA VAL A 276 -5.34 -2.38 3.56
C VAL A 276 -4.86 -1.03 3.01
N ALA A 277 -5.58 -0.44 2.05
CA ALA A 277 -5.40 0.93 1.57
C ALA A 277 -6.72 1.51 1.05
N VAL A 278 -6.86 2.83 1.07
CA VAL A 278 -8.04 3.59 0.60
C VAL A 278 -7.59 4.80 -0.23
N SER A 279 -8.39 5.20 -1.22
CA SER A 279 -8.16 6.45 -1.98
C SER A 279 -9.48 7.08 -2.42
N ALA A 280 -9.62 8.38 -2.21
CA ALA A 280 -10.82 9.18 -2.47
C ALA A 280 -10.60 10.13 -3.66
N GLY A 281 -11.46 10.07 -4.68
CA GLY A 281 -11.40 10.90 -5.89
C GLY A 281 -12.50 11.95 -5.97
N ASN A 282 -12.85 12.39 -7.19
CA ASN A 282 -13.98 13.30 -7.41
C ASN A 282 -15.33 12.54 -7.40
N GLY A 283 -15.85 12.35 -6.18
CA GLY A 283 -17.16 11.73 -5.94
C GLY A 283 -17.16 10.21 -6.05
N TYR A 284 -16.02 9.55 -5.80
CA TYR A 284 -15.92 8.09 -5.67
C TYR A 284 -14.77 7.69 -4.75
N THR A 285 -14.85 6.47 -4.20
CA THR A 285 -13.86 5.88 -3.30
C THR A 285 -13.39 4.52 -3.84
N LEU A 286 -12.10 4.22 -3.68
CA LEU A 286 -11.48 2.92 -3.90
C LEU A 286 -10.97 2.34 -2.56
N GLY A 287 -11.05 1.02 -2.40
CA GLY A 287 -10.45 0.27 -1.30
C GLY A 287 -9.71 -0.96 -1.81
N LEU A 288 -8.44 -1.11 -1.47
CA LEU A 288 -7.64 -2.30 -1.72
C LEU A 288 -7.89 -3.30 -0.59
N LYS A 289 -8.36 -4.50 -0.90
CA LYS A 289 -8.41 -5.62 0.05
C LYS A 289 -7.05 -6.30 0.19
N SER A 290 -6.83 -6.95 1.33
CA SER A 290 -5.61 -7.71 1.64
C SER A 290 -5.30 -8.84 0.64
N ASP A 291 -6.30 -9.34 -0.08
CA ASP A 291 -6.18 -10.36 -1.13
C ASP A 291 -5.79 -9.80 -2.52
N GLY A 292 -5.62 -8.48 -2.65
CA GLY A 292 -5.28 -7.80 -3.91
C GLY A 292 -6.47 -7.46 -4.80
N ASN A 293 -7.71 -7.74 -4.37
CA ASN A 293 -8.93 -7.32 -5.06
C ASN A 293 -9.31 -5.87 -4.69
N ILE A 294 -10.04 -5.19 -5.58
CA ILE A 294 -10.51 -3.82 -5.36
C ILE A 294 -12.01 -3.79 -5.08
N VAL A 295 -12.41 -3.08 -4.03
CA VAL A 295 -13.78 -2.60 -3.82
C VAL A 295 -13.88 -1.10 -4.14
N SER A 296 -15.04 -0.65 -4.58
CA SER A 296 -15.23 0.73 -5.04
C SER A 296 -16.69 1.16 -4.93
N THR A 297 -16.92 2.44 -4.64
CA THR A 297 -18.27 3.02 -4.54
C THR A 297 -18.30 4.48 -5.01
N GLY A 298 -19.48 4.97 -5.37
CA GLY A 298 -19.69 6.34 -5.84
C GLY A 298 -19.88 6.47 -7.35
N ARG A 299 -19.51 7.64 -7.86
CA ARG A 299 -19.70 8.09 -9.24
C ARG A 299 -18.99 7.20 -10.26
N ASN A 300 -19.70 6.83 -11.33
CA ASN A 300 -19.17 5.98 -12.41
C ASN A 300 -19.51 6.47 -13.84
N ASP A 301 -19.83 7.76 -14.02
CA ASP A 301 -20.23 8.34 -15.31
C ASP A 301 -19.16 8.26 -16.41
N ARG A 302 -17.90 8.01 -16.02
CA ARG A 302 -16.74 7.86 -16.91
C ARG A 302 -16.12 6.46 -16.89
N ASN A 303 -16.72 5.49 -16.19
CA ASN A 303 -16.15 4.18 -15.86
C ASN A 303 -14.98 4.22 -14.86
N GLN A 304 -14.87 5.28 -14.06
CA GLN A 304 -13.76 5.48 -13.11
C GLN A 304 -13.70 4.43 -11.97
N ILE A 305 -14.81 3.73 -11.69
CA ILE A 305 -14.83 2.58 -10.77
C ILE A 305 -15.04 1.23 -11.49
N ALA A 306 -14.69 1.12 -12.78
CA ALA A 306 -14.69 -0.14 -13.53
C ALA A 306 -13.46 -1.03 -13.20
N VAL A 307 -13.23 -1.26 -11.90
CA VAL A 307 -12.03 -1.89 -11.34
C VAL A 307 -12.23 -3.35 -10.91
N SER A 308 -13.43 -3.91 -11.06
CA SER A 308 -13.79 -5.25 -10.58
C SER A 308 -13.10 -6.42 -11.30
N GLY A 309 -12.39 -6.16 -12.40
CA GLY A 309 -11.52 -7.12 -13.09
C GLY A 309 -10.03 -6.97 -12.75
N TRP A 310 -9.68 -6.13 -11.76
CA TRP A 310 -8.30 -5.88 -11.36
C TRP A 310 -7.85 -6.92 -10.34
N THR A 311 -6.65 -7.47 -10.55
CA THR A 311 -6.01 -8.49 -9.70
C THR A 311 -4.57 -8.09 -9.41
N ASP A 312 -3.94 -8.70 -8.39
CA ASP A 312 -2.50 -8.56 -8.11
C ASP A 312 -2.05 -7.11 -7.81
N ILE A 313 -2.99 -6.26 -7.39
CA ILE A 313 -2.77 -4.83 -7.13
C ILE A 313 -2.05 -4.66 -5.80
N VAL A 314 -1.00 -3.84 -5.79
CA VAL A 314 -0.20 -3.51 -4.61
C VAL A 314 -0.31 -2.04 -4.19
N ALA A 315 -0.73 -1.15 -5.09
CA ALA A 315 -1.06 0.24 -4.78
C ALA A 315 -2.13 0.76 -5.75
N LEU A 316 -2.90 1.77 -5.31
CA LEU A 316 -3.93 2.43 -6.11
C LEU A 316 -3.97 3.94 -5.86
N SER A 317 -4.53 4.69 -6.80
CA SER A 317 -4.73 6.14 -6.68
C SER A 317 -5.99 6.56 -7.45
N ALA A 318 -6.82 7.41 -6.84
CA ALA A 318 -8.08 7.90 -7.40
C ALA A 318 -7.96 9.39 -7.79
N GLY A 319 -7.93 9.68 -9.09
CA GLY A 319 -7.98 11.06 -9.60
C GLY A 319 -9.41 11.57 -9.78
N ASP A 320 -9.59 12.60 -10.60
CA ASP A 320 -10.92 13.18 -10.84
C ASP A 320 -11.87 12.22 -11.56
N SER A 321 -11.43 11.68 -12.69
CA SER A 321 -12.27 10.86 -13.58
C SER A 321 -11.57 9.58 -14.03
N HIS A 322 -10.51 9.17 -13.33
CA HIS A 322 -9.79 7.93 -13.59
C HIS A 322 -9.14 7.36 -12.32
N ALA A 323 -9.26 6.04 -12.16
CA ALA A 323 -8.54 5.25 -11.18
C ALA A 323 -7.27 4.66 -11.81
N VAL A 324 -6.18 4.60 -11.04
CA VAL A 324 -4.90 4.01 -11.44
C VAL A 324 -4.52 2.92 -10.44
N GLY A 325 -4.10 1.76 -10.94
CA GLY A 325 -3.66 0.62 -10.14
C GLY A 325 -2.27 0.15 -10.56
N LEU A 326 -1.42 -0.15 -9.58
CA LEU A 326 -0.08 -0.73 -9.78
C LEU A 326 -0.10 -2.21 -9.40
N LYS A 327 0.31 -3.09 -10.32
CA LYS A 327 0.50 -4.52 -10.07
C LYS A 327 1.88 -4.81 -9.47
N MET A 328 2.01 -5.97 -8.82
CA MET A 328 3.26 -6.44 -8.21
C MET A 328 4.44 -6.59 -9.20
N ASP A 329 4.16 -6.75 -10.50
CA ASP A 329 5.17 -6.85 -11.57
C ASP A 329 5.63 -5.49 -12.14
N GLY A 330 5.12 -4.37 -11.59
CA GLY A 330 5.40 -3.01 -12.08
C GLY A 330 4.47 -2.55 -13.20
N THR A 331 3.52 -3.38 -13.66
CA THR A 331 2.51 -2.98 -14.65
C THR A 331 1.53 -1.98 -14.05
N VAL A 332 1.28 -0.88 -14.74
CA VAL A 332 0.22 0.09 -14.38
C VAL A 332 -1.02 -0.15 -15.25
N ILE A 333 -2.19 -0.12 -14.63
CA ILE A 333 -3.50 -0.21 -15.28
C ILE A 333 -4.39 0.97 -14.88
N VAL A 334 -5.30 1.37 -15.76
CA VAL A 334 -6.15 2.57 -15.59
C VAL A 334 -7.60 2.25 -15.98
N ALA A 335 -8.54 2.79 -15.22
CA ALA A 335 -9.98 2.75 -15.50
C ALA A 335 -10.55 4.17 -15.46
N GLY A 336 -11.52 4.48 -16.32
CA GLY A 336 -12.14 5.81 -16.40
C GLY A 336 -11.89 6.55 -17.72
N GLU A 337 -11.87 7.88 -17.65
CA GLU A 337 -11.72 8.77 -18.80
C GLU A 337 -10.26 8.84 -19.28
N ASN A 338 -9.99 8.47 -20.55
CA ASN A 338 -8.68 8.66 -21.18
C ASN A 338 -8.60 9.96 -22.03
N ARG A 339 -9.16 11.06 -21.53
CA ARG A 339 -8.99 12.38 -22.19
C ARG A 339 -7.56 12.85 -21.97
N TYR A 340 -6.96 13.43 -23.02
CA TYR A 340 -5.56 13.86 -23.06
C TYR A 340 -4.50 12.74 -22.92
N GLY A 341 -4.87 11.46 -23.00
CA GLY A 341 -3.92 10.36 -22.87
C GLY A 341 -3.50 10.03 -21.43
N LYS A 342 -4.28 10.47 -20.42
CA LYS A 342 -3.95 10.24 -19.00
C LYS A 342 -3.98 8.77 -18.57
N GLY A 343 -4.52 7.87 -19.41
CA GLY A 343 -4.46 6.42 -19.27
C GLY A 343 -3.42 5.72 -20.15
N ASP A 344 -2.59 6.45 -20.90
CA ASP A 344 -1.63 5.88 -21.88
C ASP A 344 -0.34 5.36 -21.21
N VAL A 345 -0.51 4.51 -20.19
CA VAL A 345 0.55 3.96 -19.32
C VAL A 345 1.17 2.66 -19.85
N SER A 346 0.69 2.12 -20.98
CA SER A 346 1.03 0.77 -21.47
C SER A 346 2.50 0.56 -21.88
N GLY A 347 3.27 1.64 -22.04
CA GLY A 347 4.72 1.61 -22.26
C GLY A 347 5.56 1.82 -20.99
N TRP A 348 4.96 1.86 -19.80
CA TRP A 348 5.66 2.09 -18.54
C TRP A 348 6.26 0.79 -18.00
N THR A 349 7.46 0.90 -17.45
CA THR A 349 8.22 -0.22 -16.85
C THR A 349 8.82 0.21 -15.51
N ASP A 350 9.16 -0.76 -14.66
CA ASP A 350 9.93 -0.57 -13.43
C ASP A 350 9.28 0.38 -12.41
N ILE A 351 7.95 0.55 -12.49
CA ILE A 351 7.16 1.45 -11.65
C ILE A 351 7.00 0.87 -10.24
N ILE A 352 7.20 1.72 -9.23
CA ILE A 352 7.12 1.39 -7.80
C ILE A 352 6.05 2.19 -7.03
N ALA A 353 5.58 3.31 -7.58
CA ALA A 353 4.44 4.06 -7.07
C ALA A 353 3.71 4.79 -8.21
N VAL A 354 2.42 5.07 -8.01
CA VAL A 354 1.55 5.75 -8.97
C VAL A 354 0.75 6.85 -8.27
N ALA A 355 0.47 7.94 -8.99
CA ALA A 355 -0.40 9.02 -8.53
C ALA A 355 -1.32 9.50 -9.67
N ALA A 356 -2.59 9.74 -9.37
CA ALA A 356 -3.61 10.14 -10.33
C ALA A 356 -4.13 11.55 -9.98
N GLY A 357 -3.73 12.55 -10.77
CA GLY A 357 -4.19 13.93 -10.60
C GLY A 357 -5.55 14.18 -11.26
N ALA A 358 -5.91 15.45 -11.45
CA ALA A 358 -7.17 15.80 -12.09
C ALA A 358 -7.22 15.30 -13.57
N HIS A 359 -6.16 15.60 -14.33
CA HIS A 359 -6.12 15.37 -15.78
C HIS A 359 -4.86 14.65 -16.28
N HIS A 360 -4.06 14.09 -15.37
CA HIS A 360 -2.80 13.38 -15.67
C HIS A 360 -2.56 12.21 -14.70
N THR A 361 -1.69 11.28 -15.08
CA THR A 361 -1.16 10.18 -14.25
C THR A 361 0.35 10.30 -14.16
N VAL A 362 0.91 9.97 -13.00
CA VAL A 362 2.35 10.01 -12.70
C VAL A 362 2.79 8.64 -12.19
N GLY A 363 3.98 8.19 -12.59
CA GLY A 363 4.60 6.94 -12.15
C GLY A 363 6.05 7.15 -11.72
N LEU A 364 6.39 6.72 -10.51
CA LEU A 364 7.74 6.72 -9.96
C LEU A 364 8.43 5.39 -10.31
N LYS A 365 9.63 5.46 -10.87
CA LYS A 365 10.44 4.28 -11.20
C LYS A 365 11.39 3.89 -10.06
N SER A 366 11.75 2.61 -10.04
CA SER A 366 12.70 2.03 -9.08
C SER A 366 14.09 2.67 -9.08
N ASP A 367 14.48 3.35 -10.17
CA ASP A 367 15.72 4.11 -10.30
C ASP A 367 15.63 5.56 -9.77
N GLY A 368 14.46 5.98 -9.25
CA GLY A 368 14.21 7.33 -8.76
C GLY A 368 13.92 8.37 -9.85
N THR A 369 13.72 7.95 -11.10
CA THR A 369 13.17 8.80 -12.18
C THR A 369 11.64 8.75 -12.21
N VAL A 370 11.00 9.69 -12.91
CA VAL A 370 9.54 9.82 -12.95
C VAL A 370 9.06 9.91 -14.40
N VAL A 371 7.90 9.30 -14.67
CA VAL A 371 7.15 9.41 -15.93
C VAL A 371 5.76 9.98 -15.66
N ALA A 372 5.19 10.69 -16.63
CA ALA A 372 3.83 11.21 -16.54
C ALA A 372 3.15 11.19 -17.93
N THR A 373 1.81 11.12 -17.93
CA THR A 373 0.99 11.20 -19.15
C THR A 373 -0.35 11.87 -18.87
N GLY A 374 -0.91 12.57 -19.86
CA GLY A 374 -2.16 13.32 -19.72
C GLY A 374 -2.05 14.78 -20.17
N TYR A 375 -2.90 15.63 -19.59
CA TYR A 375 -2.91 17.07 -19.85
C TYR A 375 -1.60 17.73 -19.42
N ASN A 376 -0.99 18.49 -20.33
CA ASN A 376 0.30 19.15 -20.11
C ASN A 376 0.35 20.58 -20.68
N GLN A 377 -0.77 21.32 -20.70
CA GLN A 377 -0.73 22.70 -21.23
C GLN A 377 -0.06 23.68 -20.26
N GLU A 378 -0.09 23.38 -18.95
CA GLU A 378 0.61 24.15 -17.92
C GLU A 378 1.90 23.47 -17.43
N GLY A 379 2.38 22.41 -18.10
CA GLY A 379 3.59 21.68 -17.72
C GLY A 379 3.42 20.62 -16.61
N GLN A 380 2.20 20.17 -16.28
CA GLN A 380 1.95 19.16 -15.23
C GLN A 380 2.78 17.87 -15.37
N CYS A 381 3.09 17.46 -16.60
CA CYS A 381 3.82 16.24 -16.95
C CYS A 381 5.32 16.47 -17.22
N ASP A 382 5.87 17.66 -16.97
CA ASP A 382 7.27 18.02 -17.28
C ASP A 382 8.28 17.46 -16.24
N VAL A 383 8.13 16.17 -15.92
CA VAL A 383 8.88 15.42 -14.89
C VAL A 383 10.15 14.76 -15.42
N SER A 384 10.43 14.84 -16.73
CA SER A 384 11.49 14.05 -17.41
C SER A 384 12.92 14.35 -16.94
N GLY A 385 13.15 15.50 -16.29
CA GLY A 385 14.42 15.85 -15.65
C GLY A 385 14.59 15.34 -14.21
N TRP A 386 13.56 14.72 -13.61
CA TRP A 386 13.53 14.36 -12.20
C TRP A 386 14.33 13.10 -11.90
N LYS A 387 15.06 13.12 -10.78
CA LYS A 387 15.96 12.06 -10.30
C LYS A 387 15.96 12.03 -8.78
N ASP A 388 16.45 10.92 -8.23
CA ASP A 388 16.60 10.68 -6.78
C ASP A 388 15.27 10.85 -6.01
N MET A 389 14.15 10.64 -6.69
CA MET A 389 12.81 10.71 -6.12
C MET A 389 12.50 9.47 -5.29
N ILE A 390 11.84 9.66 -4.15
CA ILE A 390 11.40 8.61 -3.23
C ILE A 390 9.88 8.56 -3.05
N ALA A 391 9.16 9.63 -3.38
CA ALA A 391 7.70 9.67 -3.45
C ALA A 391 7.22 10.66 -4.53
N ILE A 392 5.98 10.48 -4.98
CA ILE A 392 5.27 11.36 -5.91
C ILE A 392 3.84 11.59 -5.40
N SER A 393 3.25 12.74 -5.74
CA SER A 393 1.82 13.02 -5.56
C SER A 393 1.32 13.90 -6.71
N ALA A 394 0.03 13.79 -7.03
CA ALA A 394 -0.57 14.38 -8.23
C ALA A 394 -1.97 14.92 -7.92
N GLY A 395 -2.22 16.18 -8.26
CA GLY A 395 -3.49 16.88 -8.06
C GLY A 395 -3.78 17.79 -9.26
N GLY A 396 -3.86 19.11 -9.03
CA GLY A 396 -3.76 20.09 -10.11
C GLY A 396 -2.34 20.16 -10.73
N ASN A 397 -1.33 20.00 -9.88
CA ASN A 397 0.11 19.92 -10.20
C ASN A 397 0.65 18.51 -9.95
N THR A 398 1.83 18.19 -10.49
CA THR A 398 2.65 17.06 -10.04
C THR A 398 3.67 17.54 -9.02
N PHE A 399 3.86 16.80 -7.93
CA PHE A 399 4.92 17.01 -6.95
C PHE A 399 5.74 15.74 -6.72
N GLY A 400 7.02 15.91 -6.37
CA GLY A 400 7.93 14.81 -6.09
C GLY A 400 8.83 15.09 -4.88
N LEU A 401 9.05 14.11 -4.03
CA LEU A 401 9.96 14.20 -2.89
C LEU A 401 11.30 13.56 -3.25
N ARG A 402 12.40 14.31 -3.13
CA ARG A 402 13.76 13.78 -3.29
C ARG A 402 14.27 13.13 -2.01
N LYS A 403 15.23 12.23 -2.14
CA LYS A 403 15.93 11.55 -1.03
C LYS A 403 16.59 12.51 -0.01
N ASP A 404 16.91 13.74 -0.40
CA ASP A 404 17.45 14.77 0.50
C ASP A 404 16.37 15.49 1.34
N GLY A 405 15.08 15.26 1.08
CA GLY A 405 13.97 15.93 1.75
C GLY A 405 13.60 17.29 1.15
N THR A 406 14.04 17.58 -0.07
CA THR A 406 13.56 18.71 -0.90
C THR A 406 12.43 18.27 -1.85
N VAL A 407 11.60 19.22 -2.30
CA VAL A 407 10.46 18.95 -3.18
C VAL A 407 10.74 19.40 -4.63
N ALA A 408 10.10 18.73 -5.58
CA ALA A 408 10.00 19.10 -6.99
C ALA A 408 8.52 19.38 -7.32
N VAL A 409 8.27 20.27 -8.29
CA VAL A 409 6.94 20.64 -8.76
C VAL A 409 6.94 20.81 -10.28
N ALA A 410 5.82 20.44 -10.91
CA ALA A 410 5.54 20.65 -12.32
C ALA A 410 4.04 21.00 -12.48
N GLY A 411 3.70 21.86 -13.45
CA GLY A 411 2.37 22.44 -13.62
C GLY A 411 2.33 23.95 -13.39
N GLU A 412 1.13 24.50 -13.25
CA GLU A 412 0.93 25.95 -13.08
C GLU A 412 1.44 26.48 -11.72
N ASN A 413 1.58 27.81 -11.62
CA ASN A 413 1.99 28.51 -10.38
C ASN A 413 1.09 29.71 -10.06
N VAL A 414 -0.20 29.64 -10.39
CA VAL A 414 -1.15 30.76 -10.24
C VAL A 414 -1.36 31.17 -8.77
N TRP A 415 -1.18 30.24 -7.83
CA TRP A 415 -1.41 30.44 -6.40
C TRP A 415 -0.14 30.28 -5.54
N ASN A 416 1.05 30.34 -6.15
CA ASN A 416 2.35 30.09 -5.51
C ASN A 416 2.56 28.63 -5.04
N GLN A 417 2.06 27.65 -5.81
CA GLN A 417 2.38 26.23 -5.58
C GLN A 417 3.89 25.93 -5.61
N TYR A 418 4.70 26.78 -6.24
CA TYR A 418 6.15 26.63 -6.34
C TYR A 418 6.90 27.01 -5.05
N ASP A 419 6.24 27.56 -4.03
CA ASP A 419 6.85 27.82 -2.72
C ASP A 419 7.32 26.52 -2.02
N VAL A 420 6.83 25.35 -2.49
CA VAL A 420 7.39 24.04 -2.12
C VAL A 420 8.88 23.88 -2.45
N LEU A 421 9.43 24.67 -3.38
CA LEU A 421 10.85 24.64 -3.73
C LEU A 421 11.74 25.20 -2.61
N GLU A 422 11.18 25.96 -1.66
CA GLU A 422 11.87 26.38 -0.44
C GLU A 422 11.79 25.32 0.68
N TRP A 423 11.03 24.24 0.48
CA TRP A 423 10.86 23.21 1.50
C TRP A 423 12.08 22.30 1.62
N THR A 424 12.49 22.09 2.86
CA THR A 424 13.58 21.20 3.26
C THR A 424 13.14 20.35 4.45
N ASN A 425 13.79 19.20 4.63
CA ASN A 425 13.53 18.25 5.71
C ASN A 425 12.10 17.65 5.69
N ILE A 426 11.49 17.58 4.51
CA ILE A 426 10.25 16.82 4.28
C ILE A 426 10.57 15.32 4.38
N GLY A 427 9.78 14.55 5.13
CA GLY A 427 9.94 13.10 5.29
C GLY A 427 11.09 12.62 6.20
N HIS A 428 11.90 13.53 6.76
CA HIS A 428 12.93 13.17 7.74
C HIS A 428 12.32 13.03 9.13
N HIS A 429 12.27 11.81 9.68
CA HIS A 429 11.84 11.53 11.06
C HIS A 429 13.04 11.40 12.02
#